data_AF-A0A452YAE3-F1
#
_entry.id   AF-A0A452YAE3-F1
#
_cell.length_a   1.000
_cell.length_b   1.000
_cell.length_c   1.000
_cell.angle_alpha   90.00
_cell.angle_beta   90.00
_cell.angle_gamma   90.00
#
_symmetry.space_group_name_H-M   'P 1'
#
loop_
_entity.id
_entity.type
_entity.pdbx_description
1 polymer ?
#
loop_
_entity_poly.entity_id
_entity_poly.type
_entity_poly.pdbx_seq_one_letter_code
_entity_poly.pdbx_strand_id
1 'polypeptide(L)'
;IGRVVSVGDGIARVYGLNEIQAGEMVEFASGVKGIALNLENENVGIVVFGSDTAIKEGDLVKRTGSIVDVPAGKAMLGRVVDALGVPIDGKGAL
;
A
#
# COMPACT_ATOMS: atom_id res chain seq x y z
N ILE A 1 7.95 -11.35 -1.97
CA ILE A 1 8.12 -10.82 -0.58
C ILE A 1 9.32 -9.90 -0.60
N GLY A 2 9.27 -8.78 0.14
CA GLY A 2 10.38 -7.85 0.30
C GLY A 2 10.60 -7.47 1.76
N ARG A 3 11.65 -6.67 2.01
CA ARG A 3 12.00 -6.12 3.33
C ARG A 3 12.24 -4.63 3.24
N VAL A 4 11.71 -3.89 4.20
CA VAL A 4 11.95 -2.45 4.32
C VAL A 4 13.43 -2.21 4.64
N VAL A 5 14.08 -1.36 3.86
CA VAL A 5 15.46 -0.90 4.07
C VAL A 5 15.46 0.45 4.78
N SER A 6 14.54 1.34 4.41
CA SER A 6 14.34 2.61 5.09
C SER A 6 12.91 3.09 4.89
N VAL A 7 12.44 3.93 5.80
CA VAL A 7 11.14 4.59 5.72
C VAL A 7 11.26 5.99 6.30
N GLY A 8 10.64 6.95 5.64
CA GLY A 8 10.55 8.33 6.09
C GLY A 8 9.80 9.19 5.09
N ASP A 9 9.16 10.25 5.58
CA ASP A 9 8.36 11.19 4.79
C ASP A 9 7.29 10.49 3.93
N GLY A 10 6.70 9.41 4.44
CA GLY A 10 5.69 8.62 3.71
C GLY A 10 6.23 7.77 2.56
N ILE A 11 7.55 7.62 2.43
CA ILE A 11 8.20 6.79 1.40
C ILE A 11 9.00 5.68 2.08
N ALA A 12 8.72 4.44 1.70
CA ALA A 12 9.49 3.27 2.10
C ALA A 12 10.35 2.78 0.93
N ARG A 13 11.63 2.52 1.18
CA ARG A 13 12.50 1.77 0.26
C ARG A 13 12.49 0.32 0.66
N VAL A 14 12.18 -0.55 -0.29
CA VAL A 14 12.01 -1.99 -0.03
C VAL A 14 12.93 -2.80 -0.94
N TYR A 15 13.73 -3.68 -0.34
CA TYR A 15 14.55 -4.64 -1.06
C TYR A 15 13.75 -5.90 -1.38
N GLY A 16 14.00 -6.51 -2.55
CA GLY A 16 13.28 -7.69 -3.02
C GLY A 16 12.04 -7.32 -3.83
N LEU A 17 10.89 -7.94 -3.52
CA LEU A 17 9.66 -7.79 -4.31
C LEU A 17 9.85 -8.12 -5.80
N ASN A 18 10.61 -9.19 -6.09
CA ASN A 18 10.82 -9.67 -7.46
C ASN A 18 9.51 -9.73 -8.25
N GLU A 19 9.57 -9.28 -9.50
CA GLU A 19 8.46 -9.23 -10.46
C GLU A 19 7.31 -8.28 -10.07
N ILE A 20 7.51 -7.38 -9.10
CA ILE A 20 6.52 -6.33 -8.80
C ILE A 20 6.30 -5.43 -10.02
N GLN A 21 5.05 -5.03 -10.22
CA GLN A 21 4.67 -4.12 -11.29
C GLN A 21 4.65 -2.66 -10.80
N ALA A 22 4.93 -1.73 -11.71
CA ALA A 22 4.75 -0.32 -11.41
C ALA A 22 3.25 -0.04 -11.17
N GLY A 23 2.94 0.65 -10.08
CA GLY A 23 1.57 0.87 -9.63
C GLY A 23 0.94 -0.31 -8.88
N GLU A 24 1.68 -1.41 -8.64
CA GLU A 24 1.17 -2.54 -7.86
C GLU A 24 0.95 -2.14 -6.39
N MET A 25 -0.17 -2.59 -5.82
CA MET A 25 -0.44 -2.44 -4.40
C MET A 25 0.40 -3.43 -3.59
N VAL A 26 0.90 -2.97 -2.44
CA VAL A 26 1.60 -3.79 -1.47
C VAL A 26 0.99 -3.65 -0.08
N GLU A 27 1.30 -4.61 0.77
CA GLU A 27 0.90 -4.61 2.17
C GLU A 27 2.12 -4.83 3.06
N PHE A 28 2.32 -3.92 4.02
CA PHE A 28 3.35 -4.02 5.04
C PHE A 28 2.91 -4.97 6.16
N ALA A 29 3.85 -5.50 6.94
CA ALA A 29 3.54 -6.39 8.07
C ALA A 29 2.57 -5.79 9.10
N SER A 30 2.54 -4.45 9.20
CA SER A 30 1.59 -3.69 10.04
C SER A 30 0.16 -3.63 9.50
N GLY A 31 -0.09 -4.13 8.27
CA GLY A 31 -1.36 -4.00 7.56
C GLY A 31 -1.53 -2.67 6.82
N VAL A 32 -0.58 -1.73 6.97
CA VAL A 32 -0.54 -0.52 6.16
C VAL A 32 -0.35 -0.90 4.70
N LYS A 33 -1.03 -0.19 3.80
CA LYS A 33 -0.92 -0.41 2.35
C LYS A 33 0.01 0.61 1.72
N GLY A 34 0.49 0.32 0.53
CA GLY A 34 1.25 1.26 -0.27
C GLY A 34 1.21 0.92 -1.75
N ILE A 35 1.84 1.76 -2.55
CA ILE A 35 1.95 1.60 -4.00
C ILE A 35 3.40 1.65 -4.44
N ALA A 36 3.80 0.69 -5.28
CA ALA A 36 5.11 0.71 -5.92
C ALA A 36 5.15 1.78 -7.01
N LEU A 37 5.99 2.80 -6.85
CA LEU A 37 6.12 3.90 -7.80
C LEU A 37 7.40 3.77 -8.63
N ASN A 38 8.54 3.67 -7.94
CA ASN A 38 9.84 3.59 -8.60
C ASN A 38 10.36 2.17 -8.49
N LEU A 39 10.69 1.58 -9.64
CA LEU A 39 11.33 0.26 -9.73
C LEU A 39 12.81 0.47 -10.07
N GLU A 40 13.66 0.49 -9.04
CA GLU A 40 15.11 0.53 -9.22
C GLU A 40 15.69 -0.88 -9.25
N ASN A 41 16.94 -1.01 -9.69
CA ASN A 41 17.58 -2.31 -9.87
C ASN A 41 17.76 -3.07 -8.55
N GLU A 42 17.94 -2.34 -7.44
CA GLU A 42 18.22 -2.92 -6.12
C GLU A 42 17.09 -2.72 -5.11
N ASN A 43 16.21 -1.74 -5.33
CA ASN A 43 15.15 -1.42 -4.39
C ASN A 43 13.90 -0.92 -5.11
N VAL A 44 12.78 -0.96 -4.40
CA VAL A 44 11.49 -0.46 -4.85
C VAL A 44 11.08 0.68 -3.94
N GLY A 45 10.78 1.82 -4.55
CA GLY A 45 10.20 2.97 -3.87
C GLY A 45 8.70 2.79 -3.72
N ILE A 46 8.23 2.69 -2.48
CA ILE A 46 6.83 2.51 -2.14
C ILE A 46 6.32 3.75 -1.44
N VAL A 47 5.25 4.35 -1.98
CA VAL A 47 4.51 5.40 -1.26
C VAL A 47 3.54 4.73 -0.31
N VAL A 48 3.58 5.16 0.95
CA VAL A 48 2.79 4.61 2.06
C VAL A 48 1.41 5.28 2.08
N PHE A 49 0.36 4.46 2.14
CA PHE A 49 -1.01 4.92 2.32
C PHE A 49 -1.39 4.84 3.80
N GLY A 50 -1.18 5.95 4.51
CA GLY A 50 -1.44 6.06 5.94
C GLY A 50 -0.23 6.60 6.69
N SER A 51 -0.07 6.17 7.94
CA SER A 51 1.08 6.58 8.76
C SER A 51 2.26 5.64 8.54
N ASP A 52 3.40 6.22 8.18
CA ASP A 52 4.69 5.55 8.07
C ASP A 52 5.30 5.18 9.43
N THR A 53 4.85 5.80 10.52
CA THR A 53 5.30 5.50 11.90
C THR A 53 5.05 4.06 12.35
N ALA A 54 4.11 3.38 11.69
CA ALA A 54 3.79 1.97 11.94
C ALA A 54 4.69 0.99 11.16
N ILE A 55 5.60 1.49 10.33
CA ILE A 55 6.52 0.71 9.50
C ILE A 55 7.93 0.92 10.02
N LYS A 56 8.73 -0.15 10.06
CA LYS A 56 10.12 -0.12 10.52
C LYS A 56 11.04 -0.80 9.53
N GLU A 57 12.32 -0.44 9.61
CA GLU A 57 13.38 -1.18 8.91
C GLU A 57 13.32 -2.67 9.27
N GLY A 58 13.48 -3.53 8.26
CA GLY A 58 13.40 -4.97 8.38
C GLY A 58 12.00 -5.55 8.25
N ASP A 59 10.95 -4.72 8.31
CA ASP A 59 9.57 -5.20 8.18
C ASP A 59 9.33 -5.90 6.83
N LEU A 60 8.49 -6.93 6.87
CA LEU A 60 8.11 -7.66 5.68
C LEU A 60 7.10 -6.85 4.87
N VAL A 61 7.27 -6.91 3.56
CA VAL A 61 6.34 -6.33 2.58
C VAL A 61 5.88 -7.41 1.62
N LYS A 62 4.58 -7.50 1.43
CA LYS A 62 3.94 -8.48 0.56
C LYS A 62 3.34 -7.80 -0.65
N ARG A 63 3.50 -8.45 -1.79
CA ARG A 63 2.86 -8.10 -3.05
C ARG A 63 1.40 -8.52 -2.99
N THR A 64 0.50 -7.67 -3.48
CA THR A 64 -0.89 -8.07 -3.69
C THR A 64 -1.11 -8.70 -5.08
N GLY A 65 -0.18 -8.47 -6.01
CA GLY A 65 -0.30 -8.92 -7.40
C GLY A 65 -1.31 -8.14 -8.23
N SER A 66 -1.89 -7.07 -7.67
CA SER A 66 -2.89 -6.23 -8.33
C SER A 66 -2.39 -4.80 -8.44
N ILE A 67 -2.57 -4.19 -9.61
CA ILE A 67 -2.41 -2.74 -9.77
C ILE A 67 -3.41 -2.04 -8.85
N VAL A 68 -3.01 -0.91 -8.27
CA VAL A 68 -3.86 -0.12 -7.37
C VAL A 68 -5.26 0.06 -7.96
N ASP A 69 -6.27 -0.35 -7.19
CA ASP A 69 -7.67 -0.21 -7.54
C ASP A 69 -8.47 0.28 -6.32
N VAL A 70 -9.68 0.76 -6.61
CA VAL A 70 -10.64 1.18 -5.60
C VAL A 70 -12.04 0.70 -6.03
N PRO A 71 -12.90 0.33 -5.08
CA PRO A 71 -14.27 -0.07 -5.40
C PRO A 71 -15.04 1.10 -6.03
N ALA A 72 -15.78 0.79 -7.09
CA ALA A 72 -16.65 1.74 -7.79
C ALA A 72 -18.03 1.11 -8.05
N GLY A 73 -19.09 1.93 -8.01
CA GLY A 73 -20.45 1.48 -8.33
C GLY A 73 -21.53 2.09 -7.44
N LYS A 74 -22.78 1.65 -7.64
CA LYS A 74 -23.94 2.21 -6.93
C LYS A 74 -23.89 2.00 -5.41
N ALA A 75 -23.23 0.94 -4.93
CA ALA A 75 -23.06 0.66 -3.51
C ALA A 75 -22.29 1.77 -2.75
N MET A 76 -21.50 2.58 -3.47
CA MET A 76 -20.75 3.71 -2.90
C MET A 76 -21.63 4.94 -2.65
N LEU A 77 -22.81 5.04 -3.27
CA LEU A 77 -23.65 6.24 -3.18
C LEU A 77 -24.15 6.47 -1.75
N GLY A 78 -23.87 7.66 -1.21
CA GLY A 78 -24.27 8.03 0.16
C GLY A 78 -23.38 7.43 1.26
N ARG A 79 -22.26 6.80 0.89
CA ARG A 79 -21.20 6.36 1.81
C ARG A 79 -20.17 7.46 2.01
N VAL A 80 -19.55 7.47 3.18
CA VAL A 80 -18.29 8.21 3.41
C VAL A 80 -17.17 7.17 3.42
N VAL A 81 -16.23 7.31 2.48
CA VAL A 81 -15.12 6.37 2.28
C VAL A 81 -13.79 7.11 2.33
N ASP A 82 -12.71 6.39 2.64
CA ASP A 82 -11.35 6.89 2.49
C ASP A 82 -10.86 6.84 1.03
N ALA A 83 -9.60 7.25 0.80
CA ALA A 83 -9.00 7.30 -0.53
C ALA A 83 -8.80 5.92 -1.18
N LEU A 84 -8.86 4.83 -0.41
CA LEU A 84 -8.78 3.45 -0.89
C LEU A 84 -10.18 2.81 -1.04
N GLY A 85 -11.24 3.59 -0.80
CA GLY A 85 -12.62 3.14 -0.89
C GLY A 85 -13.09 2.32 0.31
N VAL A 86 -12.36 2.35 1.44
CA VAL A 86 -12.79 1.71 2.69
C VAL A 86 -13.83 2.60 3.38
N PRO A 87 -15.00 2.08 3.77
CA PRO A 87 -16.01 2.89 4.44
C PRO A 87 -15.60 3.31 5.85
N ILE A 88 -15.82 4.58 6.16
CA ILE A 88 -15.52 5.20 7.45
C ILE A 88 -16.75 5.82 8.11
N ASP A 89 -17.94 5.62 7.54
CA ASP A 89 -19.22 6.13 8.04
C ASP A 89 -19.86 5.29 9.14
N GLY A 90 -19.24 4.18 9.54
CA GLY A 90 -19.79 3.26 10.56
C GLY A 90 -21.02 2.46 10.10
N LYS A 91 -21.39 2.50 8.82
CA LYS A 91 -22.57 1.79 8.28
C LYS A 91 -22.32 0.33 7.86
N GLY A 92 -21.16 -0.23 8.20
CA GLY A 92 -20.74 -1.59 7.81
C GLY A 92 -19.97 -1.65 6.49
N ALA A 93 -19.80 -2.85 5.93
CA ALA A 93 -19.08 -3.07 4.68
C ALA A 93 -19.82 -2.51 3.45
N LEU A 94 -19.12 -2.44 2.30
CA LEU A 94 -19.71 -2.15 0.97
C LEU A 94 -20.28 -3.42 0.34
#